data_AF-A0A7S3UH54-F1
#
_entry.id   AF-A0A7S3UH54-F1
#
_cell.length_a   1.000
_cell.length_b   1.000
_cell.length_c   1.000
_cell.angle_alpha   90.00
_cell.angle_beta   90.00
_cell.angle_gamma   90.00
#
_symmetry.space_group_name_H-M   'P 1'
#
loop_
_entity.id
_entity.type
_entity.pdbx_description
1 polymer ?
#
loop_
_entity_poly.entity_id
_entity_poly.type
_entity_poly.pdbx_seq_one_letter_code
_entity_poly.pdbx_strand_id
1 'polypeptide(L)'
;TYENALYMYTQRILSRYGLVTDAISATKVSSAVKIDQAQNGCKGVIVDNKRFTDAERKMLESIAVESHDTLGCDFTFIRWEKYTFEEQLKVFSEANVYVSGVGTGITRAHFIRPGGVVVNLGEMDRYGTPPRLQPF
;
A
#
# COMPACT_ATOMS: atom_id res chain seq x y z
N THR A 1 -12.94 -8.72 23.34
CA THR A 1 -12.90 -8.97 21.88
C THR A 1 -12.71 -7.65 21.13
N TYR A 2 -11.51 -7.08 21.21
CA TYR A 2 -11.11 -5.86 20.48
C TYR A 2 -10.30 -6.17 19.21
N GLU A 3 -9.96 -7.44 19.01
CA GLU A 3 -8.92 -7.90 18.07
C GLU A 3 -9.24 -7.68 16.59
N ASN A 4 -10.43 -7.17 16.24
CA ASN A 4 -10.82 -7.01 14.84
C ASN A 4 -11.44 -5.64 14.47
N ALA A 5 -11.41 -4.64 15.36
CA ALA A 5 -12.12 -3.37 15.12
C ALA A 5 -11.65 -2.65 13.83
N LEU A 6 -10.34 -2.59 13.59
CA LEU A 6 -9.76 -1.96 12.40
C LEU A 6 -10.11 -2.72 11.12
N TYR A 7 -10.04 -4.05 11.14
CA TYR A 7 -10.45 -4.88 10.01
C TYR A 7 -11.94 -4.68 9.70
N MET A 8 -12.82 -4.71 10.70
CA MET A 8 -14.25 -4.49 10.52
C MET A 8 -14.56 -3.09 9.97
N TYR A 9 -13.84 -2.07 10.44
CA TYR A 9 -13.93 -0.72 9.87
C TYR A 9 -13.53 -0.70 8.39
N THR A 10 -12.41 -1.35 8.05
CA THR A 10 -11.93 -1.50 6.67
C THR A 10 -12.97 -2.17 5.79
N GLN A 11 -13.49 -3.31 6.23
CA GLN A 11 -14.48 -4.11 5.51
C GLN A 11 -15.77 -3.32 5.23
N ARG A 12 -16.22 -2.51 6.19
CA ARG A 12 -17.38 -1.61 6.00
C ARG A 12 -17.12 -0.55 4.94
N ILE A 13 -15.93 0.04 4.91
CA ILE A 13 -15.54 1.00 3.88
C ILE A 13 -15.55 0.30 2.52
N LEU A 14 -14.80 -0.80 2.37
CA LEU A 14 -14.70 -1.51 1.10
C LEU A 14 -16.08 -2.00 0.60
N SER A 15 -16.94 -2.48 1.50
CA SER A 15 -18.31 -2.89 1.17
C SER A 15 -19.16 -1.72 0.66
N ARG A 16 -18.99 -0.50 1.20
CA ARG A 16 -19.70 0.70 0.73
C ARG A 16 -19.34 1.05 -0.71
N TYR A 17 -18.14 0.72 -1.15
CA TYR A 17 -17.66 0.91 -2.53
C TYR A 17 -17.82 -0.35 -3.40
N GLY A 18 -18.52 -1.38 -2.92
CA GLY A 18 -18.73 -2.62 -3.70
C GLY A 18 -17.47 -3.44 -3.92
N LEU A 19 -16.40 -3.22 -3.13
CA LEU A 19 -15.10 -3.88 -3.28
C LEU A 19 -14.98 -5.17 -2.45
N VAL A 20 -16.03 -5.57 -1.73
CA VAL A 20 -16.08 -6.84 -0.98
C VAL A 20 -17.18 -7.71 -1.56
N THR A 21 -16.83 -8.93 -1.94
CA THR A 21 -17.75 -9.93 -2.53
C THR A 21 -18.71 -10.55 -1.51
N ASP A 22 -18.39 -10.50 -0.21
CA ASP A 22 -19.25 -11.01 0.87
C ASP A 22 -19.41 -9.98 2.01
N ALA A 23 -20.15 -8.91 1.72
CA ALA A 23 -20.45 -7.83 2.65
C ALA A 23 -21.10 -8.31 3.97
N ILE A 24 -21.81 -9.44 3.93
CA ILE A 24 -22.52 -10.00 5.09
C ILE A 24 -21.51 -10.66 6.05
N SER A 25 -20.57 -11.45 5.53
CA SER A 25 -19.51 -12.03 6.37
C SER A 25 -18.53 -10.96 6.86
N ALA A 26 -18.29 -9.92 6.05
CA ALA A 26 -17.38 -8.83 6.38
C ALA A 26 -17.88 -7.92 7.53
N THR A 27 -19.17 -8.00 7.88
CA THR A 27 -19.81 -7.20 8.94
C THR A 27 -20.15 -8.02 10.20
N LYS A 28 -19.96 -9.34 10.18
CA LYS A 28 -20.09 -10.22 11.36
C LYS A 28 -18.83 -10.23 12.22
N VAL A 29 -18.96 -9.85 13.48
CA VAL A 29 -17.85 -9.76 14.46
C VAL A 29 -17.14 -11.11 14.69
N SER A 30 -17.85 -12.23 14.49
CA SER A 30 -17.33 -13.59 14.64
C SER A 30 -16.63 -14.15 13.40
N SER A 31 -16.59 -13.43 12.28
CA SER A 31 -15.95 -13.91 11.07
C SER A 31 -14.44 -13.99 11.25
N ALA A 32 -13.86 -15.14 10.92
CA ALA A 32 -12.42 -15.31 10.88
C ALA A 32 -11.80 -14.41 9.80
N VAL A 33 -10.68 -13.77 10.13
CA VAL A 33 -9.89 -13.03 9.14
C VAL A 33 -9.27 -14.02 8.18
N LYS A 34 -9.61 -13.92 6.89
CA LYS A 34 -9.00 -14.75 5.84
C LYS A 34 -7.68 -14.11 5.43
N ILE A 35 -6.58 -14.71 5.86
CA ILE A 35 -5.23 -14.33 5.44
C ILE A 35 -5.05 -14.67 3.96
N ASP A 36 -4.64 -13.69 3.16
CA ASP A 36 -4.29 -13.88 1.76
C ASP A 36 -3.06 -14.76 1.66
N GLN A 37 -3.19 -15.82 0.86
CA GLN A 37 -2.12 -16.78 0.61
C GLN A 37 -1.37 -16.46 -0.71
N ALA A 38 -1.53 -15.24 -1.24
CA ALA A 38 -0.97 -14.77 -2.52
C ALA A 38 -1.25 -15.69 -3.73
N GLN A 39 -2.32 -16.51 -3.69
CA GLN A 39 -2.65 -17.46 -4.76
C GLN A 39 -3.02 -16.80 -6.10
N ASN A 40 -3.45 -15.54 -6.07
CA ASN A 40 -3.82 -14.76 -7.26
C ASN A 40 -2.66 -13.89 -7.79
N GLY A 41 -1.41 -14.26 -7.49
CA GLY A 41 -0.22 -13.50 -7.85
C GLY A 41 0.14 -12.41 -6.84
N CYS A 42 1.33 -11.84 -7.01
CA CYS A 42 1.82 -10.73 -6.20
C CYS A 42 1.33 -9.41 -6.79
N LYS A 43 0.70 -8.58 -5.96
CA LYS A 43 0.23 -7.24 -6.32
C LYS A 43 0.73 -6.23 -5.30
N GLY A 44 1.48 -5.26 -5.79
CA GLY A 44 2.07 -4.22 -4.96
C GLY A 44 1.43 -2.86 -5.20
N VAL A 45 1.46 -2.01 -4.19
CA VAL A 45 1.11 -0.60 -4.34
C VAL A 45 2.20 0.27 -3.74
N ILE A 46 2.75 1.16 -4.55
CA ILE A 46 3.66 2.22 -4.14
C ILE A 46 2.88 3.51 -4.11
N VAL A 47 3.00 4.25 -3.03
CA VAL A 47 2.24 5.48 -2.82
C VAL A 47 3.14 6.69 -2.93
N ASP A 48 2.71 7.68 -3.71
CA ASP A 48 3.38 8.97 -3.77
C ASP A 48 3.35 9.67 -2.40
N ASN A 49 4.37 10.47 -2.14
CA ASN A 49 4.49 11.26 -0.93
C ASN A 49 4.86 12.69 -1.34
N LYS A 50 4.27 13.67 -0.66
CA LYS A 50 4.59 15.09 -0.89
C LYS A 50 6.08 15.43 -0.73
N ARG A 51 6.82 14.60 0.02
CA ARG A 51 8.27 14.74 0.24
C ARG A 51 9.11 14.24 -0.94
N PHE A 52 8.53 13.45 -1.84
CA PHE A 52 9.25 12.98 -3.03
C PHE A 52 9.47 14.14 -4.00
N THR A 53 10.66 14.15 -4.57
CA THR A 53 11.07 14.94 -5.72
C THR A 53 10.56 14.30 -7.00
N ASP A 54 10.58 15.04 -8.11
CA ASP A 54 10.17 14.49 -9.40
C ASP A 54 11.10 13.38 -9.90
N ALA A 55 12.38 13.40 -9.50
CA ALA A 55 13.32 12.32 -9.80
C ALA A 55 12.94 11.03 -9.08
N GLU A 56 12.59 11.12 -7.80
CA GLU A 56 12.13 9.96 -7.01
C GLU A 56 10.80 9.44 -7.52
N ARG A 57 9.84 10.31 -7.87
CA ARG A 57 8.58 9.89 -8.50
C ARG A 57 8.82 9.13 -9.79
N LYS A 58 9.68 9.64 -10.68
CA LYS A 58 10.03 8.96 -11.94
C LYS A 58 10.67 7.60 -11.72
N MET A 59 11.56 7.49 -10.72
CA MET A 59 12.18 6.22 -10.34
C MET A 59 11.14 5.22 -9.81
N LEU A 60 10.24 5.64 -8.92
CA LEU A 60 9.21 4.76 -8.39
C LEU A 60 8.17 4.37 -9.46
N GLU A 61 7.84 5.30 -10.36
CA GLU A 61 7.02 5.03 -11.55
C GLU A 61 7.70 3.98 -12.45
N SER A 62 9.00 4.09 -12.73
CA SER A 62 9.72 3.10 -13.56
C SER A 62 9.79 1.73 -12.89
N ILE A 63 10.07 1.68 -11.58
CA ILE A 63 10.05 0.44 -10.79
C ILE A 63 8.66 -0.22 -10.89
N ALA A 64 7.58 0.55 -10.75
CA ALA A 64 6.23 0.00 -10.87
C ALA A 64 5.96 -0.58 -12.27
N VAL A 65 6.37 0.12 -13.33
CA VAL A 65 6.21 -0.35 -14.73
C VAL A 65 6.99 -1.66 -14.98
N GLU A 66 8.21 -1.77 -14.46
CA GLU A 66 9.10 -2.90 -14.70
C GLU A 66 8.91 -4.05 -13.71
N SER A 67 8.07 -3.86 -12.69
CA SER A 67 7.96 -4.76 -11.53
C SER A 67 7.49 -6.18 -11.88
N HIS A 68 6.60 -6.34 -12.86
CA HIS A 68 6.14 -7.65 -13.29
C HIS A 68 7.30 -8.50 -13.80
N ASP A 69 8.10 -7.94 -14.71
CA ASP A 69 9.19 -8.65 -15.37
C ASP A 69 10.39 -8.85 -14.45
N THR A 70 10.65 -7.90 -13.54
CA THR A 70 11.85 -7.91 -12.68
C THR A 70 11.64 -8.60 -11.34
N LEU A 71 10.43 -8.52 -10.77
CA LEU A 71 10.10 -9.02 -9.43
C LEU A 71 9.05 -10.14 -9.44
N GLY A 72 8.40 -10.40 -10.57
CA GLY A 72 7.24 -11.29 -10.63
C GLY A 72 6.04 -10.75 -9.83
N CYS A 73 5.94 -9.42 -9.66
CA CYS A 73 4.91 -8.78 -8.86
C CYS A 73 4.39 -7.52 -9.56
N ASP A 74 3.07 -7.37 -9.66
CA ASP A 74 2.45 -6.22 -10.33
C ASP A 74 2.33 -5.03 -9.39
N PHE A 75 3.27 -4.09 -9.46
CA PHE A 75 3.19 -2.86 -8.68
C PHE A 75 2.45 -1.74 -9.41
N THR A 76 1.60 -1.03 -8.68
CA THR A 76 0.98 0.23 -9.14
C THR A 76 1.56 1.40 -8.34
N PHE A 77 2.08 2.43 -9.03
CA PHE A 77 2.44 3.71 -8.40
C PHE A 77 1.23 4.66 -8.39
N ILE A 78 0.71 4.98 -7.22
CA ILE A 78 -0.41 5.90 -7.03
C ILE A 78 0.10 7.31 -6.80
N ARG A 79 -0.18 8.21 -7.75
CA ARG A 79 -0.10 9.65 -7.57
C ARG A 79 -1.45 10.18 -7.14
N TRP A 80 -1.54 10.72 -5.93
CA TRP A 80 -2.83 11.08 -5.30
C TRP A 80 -3.73 11.94 -6.16
N GLU A 81 -3.14 12.85 -6.92
CA GLU A 81 -3.84 13.79 -7.81
C GLU A 81 -4.44 13.13 -9.06
N LYS A 82 -3.99 11.91 -9.40
CA LYS A 82 -4.43 11.18 -10.61
C LYS A 82 -5.49 10.11 -10.33
N TYR A 83 -5.78 9.81 -9.06
CA TYR A 83 -6.71 8.76 -8.67
C TYR A 83 -7.77 9.32 -7.73
N THR A 84 -9.03 9.02 -7.99
CA THR A 84 -10.11 9.21 -7.03
C THR A 84 -9.91 8.31 -5.81
N PHE A 85 -10.58 8.64 -4.70
CA PHE A 85 -10.51 7.81 -3.50
C PHE A 85 -10.97 6.35 -3.73
N GLU A 86 -12.00 6.16 -4.56
CA GLU A 86 -12.52 4.83 -4.89
C GLU A 86 -11.52 3.98 -5.69
N GLU A 87 -10.88 4.59 -6.70
CA GLU A 87 -9.83 3.91 -7.48
C GLU A 87 -8.64 3.53 -6.60
N GLN A 88 -8.25 4.41 -5.68
CA GLN A 88 -7.20 4.10 -4.70
C GLN A 88 -7.61 2.89 -3.85
N LEU A 89 -8.82 2.89 -3.28
CA LEU A 89 -9.33 1.78 -2.47
C LEU A 89 -9.31 0.45 -3.22
N LYS A 90 -9.70 0.46 -4.49
CA LYS A 90 -9.64 -0.74 -5.33
C LYS A 90 -8.21 -1.28 -5.42
N VAL A 91 -7.24 -0.43 -5.76
CA VAL A 91 -5.82 -0.83 -5.84
C VAL A 91 -5.32 -1.39 -4.50
N PHE A 92 -5.62 -0.72 -3.38
CA PHE A 92 -5.22 -1.22 -2.06
C PHE A 92 -5.85 -2.57 -1.73
N SER A 93 -7.16 -2.74 -1.94
CA SER A 93 -7.88 -3.99 -1.62
C SER A 93 -7.38 -5.22 -2.39
N GLU A 94 -6.73 -5.00 -3.53
CA GLU A 94 -6.15 -6.06 -4.34
C GLU A 94 -4.68 -6.32 -4.01
N ALA A 95 -4.00 -5.39 -3.35
CA ALA A 95 -2.58 -5.48 -3.04
C ALA A 95 -2.30 -6.40 -1.84
N ASN A 96 -1.17 -7.10 -1.91
CA ASN A 96 -0.55 -7.83 -0.81
C ASN A 96 0.81 -7.25 -0.39
N VAL A 97 1.34 -6.26 -1.13
CA VAL A 97 2.50 -5.46 -0.72
C VAL A 97 2.15 -3.98 -0.75
N TYR A 98 2.37 -3.27 0.35
CA TYR A 98 2.24 -1.82 0.45
C TYR A 98 3.59 -1.17 0.68
N VAL A 99 4.04 -0.33 -0.24
CA VAL A 99 5.27 0.45 -0.14
C VAL A 99 4.92 1.91 0.10
N SER A 100 5.48 2.50 1.15
CA SER A 100 5.20 3.88 1.54
C SER A 100 6.46 4.63 1.95
N GLY A 101 6.54 5.91 1.57
CA GLY A 101 7.51 6.85 2.12
C GLY A 101 7.26 7.26 3.57
N VAL A 102 8.16 8.10 4.08
CA VAL A 102 8.13 8.65 5.45
C VAL A 102 6.81 9.35 5.77
N GLY A 103 6.20 8.97 6.89
CA GLY A 103 5.00 9.61 7.44
C GLY A 103 3.67 9.16 6.82
N THR A 104 3.67 8.25 5.84
CA THR A 104 2.44 7.72 5.19
C THR A 104 2.22 6.21 5.43
N GLY A 105 3.17 5.52 6.07
CA GLY A 105 3.24 4.05 6.12
C GLY A 105 2.11 3.32 6.86
N ILE A 106 1.33 4.01 7.69
CA ILE A 106 0.30 3.36 8.52
C ILE A 106 -1.12 3.72 8.07
N THR A 107 -1.33 4.86 7.41
CA THR A 107 -2.69 5.39 7.18
C THR A 107 -3.52 4.54 6.22
N ARG A 108 -2.91 3.73 5.37
CA ARG A 108 -3.61 2.92 4.35
C ARG A 108 -3.26 1.44 4.39
N ALA A 109 -2.35 1.03 5.26
CA ALA A 109 -1.94 -0.36 5.41
C ALA A 109 -3.13 -1.29 5.71
N HIS A 110 -4.14 -0.80 6.43
CA HIS A 110 -5.31 -1.60 6.76
C HIS A 110 -6.21 -1.95 5.57
N PHE A 111 -6.06 -1.28 4.43
CA PHE A 111 -6.82 -1.58 3.21
C PHE A 111 -6.21 -2.69 2.35
N ILE A 112 -4.95 -3.09 2.58
CA ILE A 112 -4.36 -4.21 1.84
C ILE A 112 -4.89 -5.54 2.37
N ARG A 113 -4.70 -6.59 1.59
CA ARG A 113 -5.18 -7.92 1.96
C ARG A 113 -4.56 -8.38 3.30
N PRO A 114 -5.35 -9.03 4.17
CA PRO A 114 -4.83 -9.53 5.45
C PRO A 114 -3.63 -10.45 5.25
N GLY A 115 -2.58 -10.26 6.04
CA GLY A 115 -1.28 -10.95 5.86
C GLY A 115 -0.33 -10.27 4.88
N GLY A 116 -0.75 -9.19 4.23
CA GLY A 116 0.10 -8.39 3.36
C GLY A 116 1.28 -7.74 4.08
N VAL A 117 2.30 -7.42 3.31
CA VAL A 117 3.57 -6.85 3.78
C VAL A 117 3.55 -5.34 3.63
N VAL A 118 3.99 -4.63 4.66
CA VAL A 118 4.20 -3.17 4.61
C VAL A 118 5.69 -2.88 4.59
N VAL A 119 6.13 -2.20 3.54
CA VAL A 119 7.51 -1.75 3.34
C VAL A 119 7.55 -0.25 3.54
N ASN A 120 8.22 0.19 4.61
CA ASN A 120 8.45 1.59 4.87
C ASN A 120 9.77 2.02 4.22
N LEU A 121 9.68 2.79 3.14
CA LEU A 121 10.83 3.53 2.63
C LEU A 121 11.14 4.61 3.68
N GLY A 122 12.35 4.55 4.24
CA GLY A 122 12.87 5.59 5.10
C GLY A 122 12.97 6.93 4.36
N GLU A 123 13.67 7.90 4.94
CA GLU A 123 14.06 9.05 4.16
C GLU A 123 14.93 8.55 3.01
N MET A 124 14.45 8.70 1.77
CA MET A 124 15.26 8.46 0.60
C MET A 124 16.23 9.64 0.57
N ASP A 125 17.32 9.50 1.34
CA ASP A 125 18.31 10.54 1.49
C ASP A 125 18.72 11.01 0.09
N ARG A 126 18.66 12.33 -0.14
CA ARG A 126 19.50 12.94 -1.16
C ARG A 126 20.91 12.42 -0.88
N TYR A 127 21.44 11.56 -1.73
CA TYR A 127 22.86 11.21 -1.69
C TYR A 127 23.67 12.49 -1.92
N GLY A 128 23.98 13.14 -0.81
CA GLY A 128 24.79 14.33 -0.63
C GLY A 128 25.31 14.22 0.78
N THR A 129 26.63 14.17 0.91
CA THR A 129 27.36 13.81 2.13
C THR A 129 26.72 14.43 3.38
N PRO A 130 26.26 13.65 4.37
CA PRO A 130 25.64 14.21 5.55
C PRO A 130 26.63 15.15 6.27
N PRO A 131 26.19 16.31 6.80
CA PRO A 131 27.07 17.33 7.38
C PRO A 131 28.00 16.84 8.52
N ARG A 132 27.71 15.66 9.08
CA ARG A 132 28.50 15.03 10.15
C ARG A 132 29.75 14.29 9.64
N LEU A 133 29.98 14.25 8.32
CA LEU A 133 31.13 13.61 7.67
C LEU A 133 31.94 14.57 6.78
N GLN A 134 31.96 15.87 7.10
CA GLN A 134 32.99 16.75 6.52
C GLN A 134 34.28 16.60 7.36
N PRO A 135 35.41 16.14 6.79
CA PRO A 135 36.69 16.27 7.47
C PRO A 135 37.00 17.76 7.63
N PHE A 136 37.60 18.09 8.77
CA PHE A 136 38.03 19.44 9.17
C PHE A 136 38.76 20.21 8.06
#